data_AF-E1QNW9-F1
#
_entry.id   AF-E1QNW9-F1
#
_cell.length_a   1.000
_cell.length_b   1.000
_cell.length_c   1.000
_cell.angle_alpha   90.00
_cell.angle_beta   90.00
_cell.angle_gamma   90.00
#
_symmetry.space_group_name_H-M   'P 1'
#
loop_
_entity.id
_entity.type
_entity.pdbx_description
1 polymer ?
#
loop_
_entity_poly.entity_id
_entity_poly.type
_entity_poly.pdbx_seq_one_letter_code
_entity_poly.pdbx_strand_id
1 'polypeptide(L)'
;MGSFKELIDKYKDLIISVHRLGINCCGDDCIIRVTDWGYVKELGCGVYGLMIDPEQISELLRRPSLIRLLLQRGINRFITYPCITQDRISLLSRLGFTVMNYLINDNCPLTQSIVIHLDAYKIIELAGRGITIYVHLYYPYVKGRRESVYNVYSIFDVALEYLRRSGVKIHLILDELSH
;
A
#
# COMPACT_ATOMS: atom_id res chain seq x y z
N MET A 1 -5.53 -11.97 24.47
CA MET A 1 -5.42 -10.96 23.41
C MET A 1 -4.36 -11.45 22.45
N GLY A 2 -4.79 -12.11 21.36
CA GLY A 2 -3.84 -12.65 20.38
C GLY A 2 -3.16 -11.49 19.65
N SER A 3 -1.86 -11.61 19.43
CA SER A 3 -1.09 -10.58 18.74
C SER A 3 -1.48 -10.49 17.25
N PHE A 4 -1.37 -9.32 16.64
CA PHE A 4 -1.59 -9.15 15.19
C PHE A 4 -0.71 -10.08 14.33
N LYS A 5 0.45 -10.46 14.88
CA LYS A 5 1.33 -11.50 14.34
C LYS A 5 0.64 -12.87 14.28
N GLU A 6 -0.10 -13.28 15.31
CA GLU A 6 -0.86 -14.54 15.30
C GLU A 6 -1.95 -14.55 14.22
N LEU A 7 -2.59 -13.40 13.94
CA LEU A 7 -3.57 -13.30 12.86
C LEU A 7 -2.91 -13.47 11.49
N ILE A 8 -1.77 -12.82 11.26
CA ILE A 8 -0.96 -13.01 10.04
C ILE A 8 -0.53 -14.47 9.92
N ASP A 9 -0.02 -15.06 10.99
CA ASP A 9 0.44 -16.46 11.01
C ASP A 9 -0.70 -17.44 10.74
N LYS A 10 -1.90 -17.17 11.27
CA LYS A 10 -3.13 -17.97 11.04
C LYS A 10 -3.54 -17.98 9.57
N TYR A 11 -3.35 -16.87 8.86
CA TYR A 11 -3.79 -16.70 7.47
C TYR A 11 -2.63 -16.61 6.47
N LYS A 12 -1.45 -17.11 6.82
CA LYS A 12 -0.26 -17.06 5.96
C LYS A 12 -0.44 -17.72 4.59
N ASP A 13 -1.41 -18.63 4.45
CA ASP A 13 -1.76 -19.27 3.19
C ASP A 13 -2.45 -18.32 2.19
N LEU A 14 -3.11 -17.27 2.70
CA LEU A 14 -3.71 -16.18 1.90
C LEU A 14 -2.70 -15.07 1.58
N ILE A 15 -1.69 -14.87 2.41
CA ILE A 15 -0.78 -13.72 2.36
C ILE A 15 0.41 -14.02 1.46
N ILE A 16 0.54 -13.29 0.35
CA ILE A 16 1.66 -13.43 -0.59
C ILE A 16 2.93 -12.77 -0.04
N SER A 17 2.80 -11.55 0.47
CA SER A 17 3.89 -10.80 1.09
C SER A 17 3.34 -9.82 2.13
N VAL A 18 4.21 -9.36 3.02
CA VAL A 18 3.92 -8.36 4.03
C VAL A 18 4.88 -7.19 3.87
N HIS A 19 4.34 -6.01 3.62
CA HIS A 19 5.07 -4.76 3.47
C HIS A 19 4.89 -3.87 4.69
N ARG A 20 5.92 -3.09 4.99
CA ARG A 20 5.89 -2.11 6.09
C ARG A 20 5.81 -0.71 5.51
N LEU A 21 4.84 0.07 5.95
CA LEU A 21 4.65 1.45 5.56
C LEU A 21 5.18 2.37 6.65
N GLY A 22 6.26 3.09 6.36
CA GLY A 22 6.91 3.98 7.31
C GLY A 22 7.41 5.25 6.65
N ILE A 23 8.06 6.11 7.43
CA ILE A 23 8.81 7.26 6.91
C ILE A 23 10.32 6.97 6.87
N ASN A 24 10.78 5.94 7.59
CA ASN A 24 12.18 5.58 7.68
C ASN A 24 12.47 4.32 6.87
N CYS A 25 13.73 4.18 6.46
CA CYS A 25 14.20 2.93 5.87
C CYS A 25 13.95 1.73 6.80
N CYS A 26 13.31 0.69 6.26
CA CYS A 26 13.00 -0.54 7.00
C CYS A 26 13.34 -1.84 6.23
N GLY A 27 14.12 -1.75 5.15
CA GLY A 27 14.56 -2.87 4.32
C GLY A 27 13.80 -3.00 2.99
N ASP A 28 14.02 -4.10 2.27
CA ASP A 28 13.52 -4.26 0.88
C ASP A 28 12.00 -4.29 0.77
N ASP A 29 11.28 -4.76 1.79
CA ASP A 29 9.80 -4.78 1.84
C ASP A 29 9.18 -3.44 2.27
N CYS A 30 10.00 -2.40 2.43
CA CYS A 30 9.57 -1.11 2.95
C CYS A 30 8.88 -0.27 1.88
N ILE A 31 7.71 0.25 2.22
CA ILE A 31 7.04 1.32 1.50
C ILE A 31 7.29 2.60 2.28
N ILE A 32 7.91 3.59 1.63
CA ILE A 32 8.19 4.88 2.28
C ILE A 32 7.10 5.88 1.93
N ARG A 33 6.45 6.45 2.95
CA ARG A 33 5.58 7.62 2.78
C ARG A 33 6.47 8.84 2.53
N VAL A 34 6.30 9.44 1.35
CA VAL A 34 7.07 10.62 0.96
C VAL A 34 6.50 11.84 1.66
N THR A 35 7.27 12.40 2.59
CA THR A 35 6.99 13.69 3.23
C THR A 35 7.78 14.83 2.59
N ASP A 36 8.98 14.52 2.09
CA ASP A 36 9.86 15.44 1.39
C ASP A 36 10.79 14.66 0.44
N TRP A 37 11.04 15.20 -0.75
CA TRP A 37 11.91 14.57 -1.74
C TRP A 37 13.40 14.69 -1.41
N GLY A 38 13.81 15.65 -0.58
CA GLY A 38 15.17 15.73 -0.04
C GLY A 38 15.52 14.48 0.75
N TYR A 39 14.66 14.10 1.70
CA TYR A 39 14.83 12.85 2.46
C TYR A 39 14.89 11.60 1.57
N VAL A 40 14.01 11.49 0.56
CA VAL A 40 14.01 10.34 -0.36
C VAL A 40 15.33 10.22 -1.14
N LYS A 41 16.00 11.34 -1.46
CA LYS A 41 17.32 11.31 -2.12
C LYS A 41 18.41 10.74 -1.21
N GLU A 42 18.25 10.87 0.09
CA GLU A 42 19.22 10.41 1.09
C GLU A 42 19.00 8.97 1.55
N LEU A 43 17.87 8.34 1.16
CA LEU A 43 17.62 6.93 1.44
C LEU A 43 18.75 6.04 0.89
N GLY A 44 19.47 5.41 1.82
CA GLY A 44 20.63 4.55 1.55
C GLY A 44 20.30 3.06 1.46
N CYS A 45 19.03 2.67 1.39
CA CYS A 45 18.59 1.28 1.40
C CYS A 45 17.62 0.95 0.26
N GLY A 46 17.45 -0.35 0.00
CA GLY A 46 16.39 -0.85 -0.88
C GLY A 46 15.02 -0.55 -0.28
N VAL A 47 14.07 -0.19 -1.13
CA VAL A 47 12.66 0.02 -0.76
C VAL A 47 11.78 -0.61 -1.84
N TYR A 48 10.63 -1.16 -1.43
CA TYR A 48 9.67 -1.79 -2.32
C TYR A 48 8.99 -0.77 -3.24
N GLY A 49 8.66 0.40 -2.68
CA GLY A 49 7.99 1.49 -3.37
C GLY A 49 7.80 2.73 -2.49
N LEU A 50 7.25 3.78 -3.07
CA LEU A 50 6.95 5.04 -2.38
C LEU A 50 5.43 5.25 -2.32
N MET A 51 4.92 5.60 -1.15
CA MET A 51 3.56 6.14 -1.02
C MET A 51 3.62 7.66 -1.18
N ILE A 52 2.99 8.18 -2.23
CA ILE A 52 3.09 9.57 -2.65
C ILE A 52 1.70 10.19 -2.79
N ASP A 53 1.60 11.47 -2.45
CA ASP A 53 0.40 12.25 -2.73
C ASP A 53 0.48 12.95 -4.11
N PRO A 54 -0.64 13.47 -4.65
CA PRO A 54 -0.66 14.15 -5.95
C PRO A 54 0.19 15.42 -6.04
N GLU A 55 0.47 16.10 -4.92
CA GLU A 55 1.29 17.30 -4.87
C GLU A 55 2.76 16.93 -5.04
N GLN A 56 3.22 15.89 -4.34
CA GLN A 56 4.55 15.31 -4.47
C GLN A 56 4.82 14.80 -5.89
N ILE A 57 3.82 14.21 -6.56
CA ILE A 57 3.93 13.86 -7.99
C ILE A 57 4.20 15.11 -8.84
N SER A 58 3.48 16.19 -8.56
CA SER A 58 3.61 17.44 -9.33
C SER A 58 4.99 18.07 -9.12
N GLU A 59 5.55 17.98 -7.90
CA GLU A 59 6.91 18.38 -7.60
C GLU A 59 7.96 17.50 -8.30
N LEU A 60 7.78 16.17 -8.27
CA LEU A 60 8.67 15.22 -8.93
C LEU A 60 8.76 15.48 -10.43
N LEU A 61 7.63 15.72 -11.09
CA LEU A 61 7.57 16.00 -12.54
C LEU A 61 8.34 17.28 -12.93
N ARG A 62 8.56 18.21 -12.00
CA ARG A 62 9.40 19.42 -12.21
C ARG A 62 10.90 19.15 -11.99
N ARG A 63 11.28 17.93 -11.59
CA ARG A 63 12.66 17.56 -11.22
C ARG A 63 13.15 16.32 -11.98
N PRO A 64 13.49 16.46 -13.28
CA PRO A 64 13.96 15.32 -14.09
C PRO A 64 15.17 14.58 -13.51
N SER A 65 16.08 15.29 -12.82
CA SER A 65 17.24 14.69 -12.15
C SER A 65 16.84 13.72 -11.03
N LEU A 66 15.76 14.03 -10.30
CA LEU A 66 15.23 13.18 -9.26
C LEU A 66 14.56 11.93 -9.83
N ILE A 67 13.78 12.07 -10.91
CA ILE A 67 13.18 10.93 -11.61
C ILE A 67 14.27 9.94 -12.03
N ARG A 68 15.34 10.43 -12.68
CA ARG A 68 16.47 9.59 -13.08
C ARG A 68 17.12 8.90 -11.88
N LEU A 69 17.34 9.61 -10.78
CA LEU A 69 17.93 9.06 -9.57
C LEU A 69 17.09 7.91 -8.99
N LEU A 70 15.77 8.10 -8.88
CA LEU A 70 14.86 7.07 -8.35
C LEU A 70 14.93 5.79 -9.18
N LEU A 71 14.84 5.92 -10.51
CA LEU A 71 14.89 4.79 -11.43
C LEU A 71 16.25 4.08 -11.40
N GLN A 72 17.36 4.83 -11.30
CA GLN A 72 18.70 4.25 -11.16
C GLN A 72 18.87 3.45 -9.86
N ARG A 73 18.15 3.83 -8.81
CA ARG A 73 18.09 3.09 -7.54
C ARG A 73 17.06 1.95 -7.53
N GLY A 74 16.38 1.70 -8.66
CA GLY A 74 15.31 0.70 -8.74
C GLY A 74 14.01 1.10 -8.08
N ILE A 75 13.86 2.34 -7.63
CA ILE A 75 12.64 2.87 -7.01
C ILE A 75 11.69 3.26 -8.13
N ASN A 76 10.83 2.33 -8.54
CA ASN A 76 9.91 2.52 -9.66
C ASN A 76 8.44 2.26 -9.31
N ARG A 77 8.10 1.84 -8.08
CA ARG A 77 6.71 1.60 -7.67
C ARG A 77 6.17 2.76 -6.86
N PHE A 78 5.05 3.34 -7.29
CA PHE A 78 4.35 4.42 -6.61
C PHE A 78 2.97 3.98 -6.16
N ILE A 79 2.68 4.12 -4.87
CA ILE A 79 1.34 4.02 -4.29
C ILE A 79 0.79 5.43 -4.14
N THR A 80 -0.27 5.77 -4.87
CA THR A 80 -0.82 7.12 -4.88
C THR A 80 -1.99 7.24 -3.92
N TYR A 81 -1.86 8.12 -2.93
CA TYR A 81 -2.91 8.41 -1.95
C TYR A 81 -3.05 9.92 -1.73
N PRO A 82 -4.21 10.53 -2.09
CA PRO A 82 -5.34 9.92 -2.80
C PRO A 82 -4.98 9.46 -4.23
N CYS A 83 -5.88 8.67 -4.83
CA CYS A 83 -5.71 8.16 -6.19
C CYS A 83 -5.63 9.29 -7.24
N ILE A 84 -4.97 9.01 -8.36
CA ILE A 84 -4.77 9.94 -9.47
C ILE A 84 -5.48 9.49 -10.75
N THR A 85 -5.66 10.43 -11.68
CA THR A 85 -6.34 10.21 -12.96
C THR A 85 -5.57 9.30 -13.90
N GLN A 86 -6.27 8.69 -14.87
CA GLN A 86 -5.68 7.80 -15.87
C GLN A 86 -4.57 8.48 -16.70
N ASP A 87 -4.71 9.77 -16.99
CA ASP A 87 -3.70 10.55 -17.71
C ASP A 87 -2.41 10.67 -16.91
N ARG A 88 -2.51 10.96 -15.60
CA ARG A 88 -1.34 11.02 -14.71
C ARG A 88 -0.69 9.66 -14.55
N ILE A 89 -1.48 8.59 -14.43
CA ILE A 89 -0.98 7.21 -14.41
C ILE A 89 -0.18 6.92 -15.69
N SER A 90 -0.76 7.23 -16.85
CA SER A 90 -0.13 6.98 -18.15
C SER A 90 1.17 7.77 -18.32
N LEU A 91 1.21 9.02 -17.84
CA LEU A 91 2.42 9.84 -17.82
C LEU A 91 3.52 9.20 -16.97
N LEU A 92 3.22 8.80 -15.73
CA LEU A 92 4.17 8.17 -14.83
C LEU A 92 4.67 6.81 -15.39
N SER A 93 3.77 6.02 -15.99
CA SER A 93 4.13 4.77 -16.66
C SER A 93 5.09 4.98 -17.82
N ARG A 94 4.92 6.04 -18.63
CA ARG A 94 5.87 6.40 -19.70
C ARG A 94 7.24 6.81 -19.16
N LEU A 95 7.31 7.32 -17.94
CA LEU A 95 8.55 7.65 -17.26
C LEU A 95 9.20 6.42 -16.60
N GLY A 96 8.58 5.24 -16.68
CA GLY A 96 9.12 3.99 -16.13
C GLY A 96 8.63 3.64 -14.73
N PHE A 97 7.63 4.35 -14.21
CA PHE A 97 7.03 4.05 -12.91
C PHE A 97 5.83 3.11 -13.03
N THR A 98 5.73 2.12 -12.16
CA THR A 98 4.50 1.36 -11.94
C THR A 98 3.66 2.08 -10.89
N VAL A 99 2.42 2.44 -11.24
CA VAL A 99 1.50 3.15 -10.35
C VAL A 99 0.46 2.18 -9.80
N MET A 100 0.23 2.27 -8.49
CA MET A 100 -0.81 1.61 -7.72
C MET A 100 -1.72 2.67 -7.11
N ASN A 101 -2.93 2.80 -7.63
CA ASN A 101 -3.89 3.71 -7.01
C ASN A 101 -4.40 3.14 -5.69
N TYR A 102 -4.45 3.98 -4.67
CA TYR A 102 -5.15 3.68 -3.43
C TYR A 102 -6.65 3.98 -3.59
N LEU A 103 -7.49 2.95 -3.52
CA LEU A 103 -8.93 3.08 -3.69
C LEU A 103 -9.58 3.55 -2.38
N ILE A 104 -9.97 4.81 -2.32
CA ILE A 104 -10.80 5.39 -1.25
C ILE A 104 -12.29 5.42 -1.61
N ASN A 105 -12.61 5.25 -2.90
CA ASN A 105 -13.97 5.16 -3.45
C ASN A 105 -13.91 4.54 -4.87
N ASP A 106 -15.08 4.29 -5.47
CA ASP A 106 -15.20 3.66 -6.80
C ASP A 106 -14.80 4.58 -7.97
N ASN A 107 -14.54 5.87 -7.74
CA ASN A 107 -14.16 6.81 -8.82
C ASN A 107 -12.66 6.78 -9.15
N CYS A 108 -11.87 6.02 -8.38
CA CYS A 108 -10.44 5.88 -8.62
C CYS A 108 -10.18 4.97 -9.84
N PRO A 109 -9.37 5.42 -10.83
CA PRO A 109 -8.98 4.56 -11.94
C PRO A 109 -8.28 3.31 -11.46
N LEU A 110 -8.71 2.16 -11.97
CA LEU A 110 -8.11 0.87 -11.66
C LEU A 110 -6.78 0.70 -12.40
N THR A 111 -5.82 0.10 -11.72
CA THR A 111 -4.50 -0.25 -12.24
C THR A 111 -4.34 -1.77 -12.16
N GLN A 112 -3.25 -2.33 -12.71
CA GLN A 112 -2.98 -3.78 -12.62
C GLN A 112 -2.85 -4.27 -11.17
N SER A 113 -2.44 -3.36 -10.29
CA SER A 113 -2.26 -3.59 -8.86
C SER A 113 -2.79 -2.38 -8.10
N ILE A 114 -3.65 -2.60 -7.11
CA ILE A 114 -4.27 -1.53 -6.32
C ILE A 114 -3.96 -1.66 -4.85
N VAL A 115 -4.09 -0.56 -4.11
CA VAL A 115 -4.16 -0.58 -2.65
C VAL A 115 -5.59 -0.31 -2.20
N ILE A 116 -6.10 -1.07 -1.24
CA ILE A 116 -7.45 -0.91 -0.69
C ILE A 116 -7.47 -1.24 0.80
N HIS A 117 -8.43 -0.67 1.54
CA HIS A 117 -8.75 -1.15 2.88
C HIS A 117 -9.34 -2.57 2.84
N LEU A 118 -9.37 -3.26 3.99
CA LEU A 118 -9.95 -4.59 4.04
C LEU A 118 -11.47 -4.55 3.84
N ASP A 119 -11.89 -4.84 2.62
CA ASP A 119 -13.27 -5.08 2.19
C ASP A 119 -13.30 -6.39 1.41
N ALA A 120 -13.75 -7.47 2.04
CA ALA A 120 -13.64 -8.79 1.46
C ALA A 120 -14.44 -8.93 0.14
N TYR A 121 -15.60 -8.29 0.03
CA TYR A 121 -16.42 -8.35 -1.18
C TYR A 121 -15.73 -7.64 -2.34
N LYS A 122 -15.27 -6.41 -2.10
CA LYS A 122 -14.58 -5.63 -3.14
C LYS A 122 -13.27 -6.29 -3.57
N ILE A 123 -12.53 -6.85 -2.61
CA ILE A 123 -11.29 -7.58 -2.87
C ILE A 123 -11.56 -8.81 -3.76
N ILE A 124 -12.58 -9.61 -3.46
CA ILE A 124 -12.94 -10.79 -4.27
C ILE A 124 -13.36 -10.35 -5.68
N GLU A 125 -14.18 -9.32 -5.81
CA GLU A 125 -14.61 -8.78 -7.10
C GLU A 125 -13.40 -8.37 -7.96
N LEU A 126 -12.48 -7.58 -7.40
CA LEU A 126 -11.32 -7.06 -8.12
C LEU A 126 -10.28 -8.15 -8.42
N ALA A 127 -10.05 -9.08 -7.47
CA ALA A 127 -9.17 -10.23 -7.70
C ALA A 127 -9.73 -11.15 -8.80
N GLY A 128 -11.04 -11.35 -8.85
CA GLY A 128 -11.72 -12.09 -9.93
C GLY A 128 -11.55 -11.46 -11.32
N ARG A 129 -11.24 -10.16 -11.37
CA ARG A 129 -10.89 -9.43 -12.60
C ARG A 129 -9.40 -9.50 -12.93
N GLY A 130 -8.60 -10.26 -12.18
CA GLY A 130 -7.16 -10.41 -12.36
C GLY A 130 -6.33 -9.26 -11.80
N ILE A 131 -6.91 -8.41 -10.95
CA ILE A 131 -6.20 -7.28 -10.32
C ILE A 131 -5.43 -7.78 -9.10
N THR A 132 -4.16 -7.38 -8.98
CA THR A 132 -3.35 -7.69 -7.80
C THR A 132 -3.74 -6.77 -6.65
N ILE A 133 -4.04 -7.35 -5.49
CA ILE A 133 -4.60 -6.60 -4.35
C ILE A 133 -3.57 -6.45 -3.24
N TYR A 134 -3.30 -5.20 -2.87
CA TYR A 134 -2.59 -4.84 -1.66
C TYR A 134 -3.60 -4.33 -0.64
N VAL A 135 -3.76 -5.07 0.45
CA VAL A 135 -4.64 -4.66 1.54
C VAL A 135 -3.82 -3.86 2.54
N HIS A 136 -4.16 -2.58 2.68
CA HIS A 136 -3.57 -1.73 3.72
C HIS A 136 -4.40 -1.80 5.00
N LEU A 137 -3.78 -2.36 6.02
CA LEU A 137 -4.33 -2.42 7.36
C LEU A 137 -3.86 -1.16 8.12
N TYR A 138 -4.52 -0.03 7.81
CA TYR A 138 -4.24 1.28 8.44
C TYR A 138 -4.62 1.26 9.94
N TYR A 139 -3.88 2.02 10.77
CA TYR A 139 -4.03 2.13 12.23
C TYR A 139 -4.91 3.31 12.73
N PRO A 140 -6.10 3.67 12.19
CA PRO A 140 -7.04 4.50 12.94
C PRO A 140 -7.90 3.64 13.89
N TYR A 141 -7.82 2.32 13.80
CA TYR A 141 -8.52 1.36 14.66
C TYR A 141 -7.88 1.17 16.04
N VAL A 142 -6.73 1.80 16.32
CA VAL A 142 -6.00 1.59 17.58
C VAL A 142 -5.52 2.90 18.22
N LYS A 143 -5.44 4.02 17.49
CA LYS A 143 -5.19 5.35 18.09
C LYS A 143 -6.50 6.09 18.35
N GLY A 144 -7.00 6.01 19.59
CA GLY A 144 -7.75 7.12 20.19
C GLY A 144 -9.10 6.86 20.87
N ARG A 145 -9.68 5.65 20.83
CA ARG A 145 -10.85 5.33 21.67
C ARG A 145 -10.63 4.03 22.42
N ARG A 146 -10.17 4.16 23.68
CA ARG A 146 -10.08 3.05 24.65
C ARG A 146 -11.42 2.35 24.91
N GLU A 147 -12.54 2.87 24.41
CA GLU A 147 -13.89 2.48 24.83
C GLU A 147 -14.80 1.94 23.71
N SER A 148 -14.33 1.88 22.46
CA SER A 148 -15.08 1.20 21.38
C SER A 148 -14.24 0.11 20.74
N VAL A 149 -13.78 -0.83 21.56
CA VAL A 149 -13.16 -2.08 21.11
C VAL A 149 -14.29 -3.00 20.61
N TYR A 150 -14.92 -2.63 19.49
CA TYR A 150 -15.33 -3.70 18.57
C TYR A 150 -14.03 -4.44 18.28
N ASN A 151 -14.00 -5.74 18.58
CA ASN A 151 -12.80 -6.54 18.50
C ASN A 151 -12.28 -6.49 17.06
N VAL A 152 -11.34 -5.58 16.79
CA VAL A 152 -10.79 -5.32 15.45
C VAL A 152 -10.25 -6.63 14.87
N TYR A 153 -9.75 -7.53 15.74
CA TYR A 153 -9.40 -8.89 15.40
C TYR A 153 -10.56 -9.71 14.85
N SER A 154 -11.78 -9.63 15.41
CA SER A 154 -12.91 -10.41 14.91
C SER A 154 -13.40 -9.94 13.54
N ILE A 155 -13.35 -8.63 13.25
CA ILE A 155 -13.70 -8.11 11.92
C ILE A 155 -12.66 -8.57 10.89
N PHE A 156 -11.38 -8.48 11.23
CA PHE A 156 -10.32 -9.00 10.37
C PHE A 156 -10.41 -10.51 10.19
N ASP A 157 -10.68 -11.28 11.25
CA ASP A 157 -10.81 -12.74 11.18
C ASP A 157 -11.93 -13.17 10.22
N VAL A 158 -13.10 -12.57 10.32
CA VAL A 158 -14.24 -12.87 9.45
C VAL A 158 -13.93 -12.52 7.99
N ALA A 159 -13.35 -11.35 7.74
CA ALA A 159 -13.02 -10.92 6.39
C ALA A 159 -11.93 -11.80 5.76
N LEU A 160 -10.85 -12.11 6.50
CA LEU A 160 -9.77 -12.97 6.01
C LEU A 160 -10.22 -14.41 5.81
N GLU A 161 -11.07 -14.95 6.69
CA GLU A 161 -11.66 -16.28 6.49
C GLU A 161 -12.52 -16.33 5.22
N TYR A 162 -13.29 -15.26 4.95
CA TYR A 162 -14.09 -15.17 3.74
C TYR A 162 -13.24 -15.12 2.47
N LEU A 163 -12.12 -14.36 2.49
CA LEU A 163 -11.14 -14.36 1.41
C LEU A 163 -10.50 -15.75 1.22
N ARG A 164 -10.12 -16.42 2.31
CA ARG A 164 -9.53 -17.77 2.28
C ARG A 164 -10.47 -18.78 1.63
N ARG A 165 -11.75 -18.79 2.02
CA ARG A 165 -12.79 -19.66 1.43
C ARG A 165 -13.03 -19.38 -0.04
N SER A 166 -12.80 -18.14 -0.48
CA SER A 166 -12.92 -17.72 -1.88
C SER A 166 -11.64 -17.97 -2.70
N GLY A 167 -10.58 -18.50 -2.08
CA GLY A 167 -9.30 -18.78 -2.74
C GLY A 167 -8.53 -17.54 -3.16
N VAL A 168 -8.89 -16.36 -2.64
CA VAL A 168 -8.25 -15.08 -3.01
C VAL A 168 -7.01 -14.85 -2.13
N LYS A 169 -5.89 -14.54 -2.78
CA LYS A 169 -4.62 -14.20 -2.12
C LYS A 169 -4.36 -12.70 -2.20
N ILE A 170 -3.72 -12.14 -1.17
CA ILE A 170 -3.48 -10.70 -1.04
C ILE A 170 -2.04 -10.40 -0.61
N HIS A 171 -1.57 -9.20 -0.92
CA HIS A 171 -0.41 -8.59 -0.27
C HIS A 171 -0.90 -7.77 0.92
N LEU A 172 -0.16 -7.75 2.02
CA LEU A 172 -0.48 -6.91 3.18
C LEU A 172 0.44 -5.70 3.25
N ILE A 173 -0.11 -4.54 3.59
CA ILE A 173 0.65 -3.34 3.98
C ILE A 173 0.28 -3.02 5.42
N LEU A 174 1.28 -2.87 6.29
CA LEU A 174 1.13 -2.57 7.71
C LEU A 174 1.83 -1.25 8.04
N ASP A 175 1.19 -0.37 8.79
CA ASP A 175 1.88 0.83 9.29
C ASP A 175 2.99 0.44 10.28
N GLU A 176 4.16 1.07 10.15
CA GLU A 176 5.13 1.04 11.24
C GLU A 176 4.57 1.81 12.44
N LEU A 177 4.42 1.11 13.56
CA LEU A 177 4.17 1.74 14.85
C LEU A 177 5.39 2.57 15.18
N SER A 178 5.27 3.87 14.96
CA SER A 178 6.27 4.84 15.40
C SER A 178 6.31 4.76 16.93
N HIS A 179 7.38 4.17 17.45
CA HIS A 179 7.77 4.30 18.86
C HIS A 179 8.33 5.69 19.11
#